data_AF-A0A7S4WGT7-F1
#
_entry.id   AF-A0A7S4WGT7-F1
#
_cell.length_a   1.000
_cell.length_b   1.000
_cell.length_c   1.000
_cell.angle_alpha   90.00
_cell.angle_beta   90.00
_cell.angle_gamma   90.00
#
_symmetry.space_group_name_H-M   'P 1'
#
loop_
_entity.id
_entity.type
_entity.pdbx_description
1 polymer ?
#
loop_
_entity_poly.entity_id
_entity_poly.type
_entity_poly.pdbx_seq_one_letter_code
_entity_poly.pdbx_strand_id
1 'polypeptide(L)'
;FGSRRGSRPGARMAAMRNTQSQSKLPVRPSTEELALPWLGPPSPEINEVHTMQIFEQAINREKLLRARSERAQREREATQAEARARALSQSQLLVRSGATTAGASPPARPNDRFPPHNRQLKHQVFQGDGRARMLSRVFVNGEWIYAA
;
A
#
# COMPACT_ATOMS: atom_id res chain seq x y z
N PHE A 1 -9.11 4.35 -47.17
CA PHE A 1 -8.61 3.00 -47.52
C PHE A 1 -8.26 2.25 -46.24
N GLY A 2 -8.75 1.02 -46.06
CA GLY A 2 -8.27 0.11 -45.01
C GLY A 2 -9.27 -0.29 -43.92
N SER A 3 -10.44 -0.83 -44.31
CA SER A 3 -11.29 -1.65 -43.44
C SER A 3 -10.66 -3.04 -43.25
N ARG A 4 -10.67 -3.60 -42.04
CA ARG A 4 -10.72 -5.06 -41.84
C ARG A 4 -11.19 -5.44 -40.43
N ARG A 5 -12.41 -5.96 -40.39
CA ARG A 5 -13.01 -6.76 -39.32
C ARG A 5 -12.32 -8.13 -39.26
N GLY A 6 -12.26 -8.72 -38.07
CA GLY A 6 -12.04 -10.15 -37.85
C GLY A 6 -12.58 -10.51 -36.47
N SER A 7 -13.83 -10.95 -36.32
CA SER A 7 -14.38 -12.28 -36.63
C SER A 7 -13.97 -13.34 -35.58
N ARG A 8 -14.93 -13.68 -34.72
CA ARG A 8 -14.94 -14.85 -33.83
C ARG A 8 -15.31 -16.10 -34.63
N PRO A 9 -14.73 -17.26 -34.31
CA PRO A 9 -15.45 -18.53 -34.33
C PRO A 9 -15.45 -19.12 -32.91
N GLY A 10 -16.46 -19.82 -32.42
CA GLY A 10 -17.39 -20.69 -33.12
C GLY A 10 -17.35 -22.02 -32.38
N ALA A 11 -18.42 -22.30 -31.63
CA ALA A 11 -18.63 -23.54 -30.91
C ALA A 11 -18.54 -24.76 -31.85
N ARG A 12 -17.94 -25.86 -31.38
CA ARG A 12 -18.14 -27.19 -31.97
C ARG A 12 -18.25 -28.25 -30.87
N MET A 13 -19.51 -28.65 -30.67
CA MET A 13 -19.92 -29.94 -30.12
C MET A 13 -19.59 -31.06 -31.11
N ALA A 14 -19.00 -32.14 -30.62
CA ALA A 14 -18.91 -33.46 -31.24
C ALA A 14 -18.41 -34.41 -30.14
N ALA A 15 -18.84 -35.65 -29.96
CA ALA A 15 -19.94 -36.44 -30.48
C ALA A 15 -20.09 -37.63 -29.51
N MET A 16 -21.31 -38.13 -29.34
CA MET A 16 -21.62 -39.36 -28.61
C MET A 16 -21.18 -40.62 -29.37
N ARG A 17 -21.13 -41.74 -28.61
CA ARG A 17 -21.16 -43.18 -28.97
C ARG A 17 -19.77 -43.83 -29.10
N ASN A 18 -19.53 -45.10 -28.71
CA ASN A 18 -20.41 -46.19 -28.28
C ASN A 18 -19.61 -47.29 -27.53
N THR A 19 -20.29 -48.04 -26.66
CA THR A 19 -20.14 -49.48 -26.33
C THR A 19 -18.75 -50.11 -26.18
N GLN A 20 -18.47 -50.67 -24.99
CA GLN A 20 -18.50 -52.14 -24.84
C GLN A 20 -18.55 -52.58 -23.37
N SER A 21 -19.57 -53.38 -23.09
CA SER A 21 -19.73 -54.22 -21.90
C SER A 21 -18.63 -55.27 -21.83
N GLN A 22 -17.95 -55.39 -20.69
CA GLN A 22 -17.53 -56.69 -20.17
C GLN A 22 -17.63 -56.71 -18.64
N SER A 23 -18.59 -57.49 -18.16
CA SER A 23 -18.76 -57.92 -16.79
C SER A 23 -17.60 -58.82 -16.36
N LYS A 24 -16.91 -58.43 -15.29
CA LYS A 24 -16.14 -59.35 -14.44
C LYS A 24 -16.37 -58.97 -12.97
N LEU A 25 -17.32 -59.63 -12.34
CA LEU A 25 -17.30 -59.82 -10.88
C LEU A 25 -16.31 -60.96 -10.62
N PRO A 26 -15.37 -60.81 -9.69
CA PRO A 26 -15.55 -61.45 -8.37
C PRO A 26 -14.88 -60.59 -7.27
N VAL A 27 -14.99 -60.73 -5.96
CA VAL A 27 -15.28 -61.78 -4.99
C VAL A 27 -15.87 -61.02 -3.79
N ARG A 28 -16.92 -61.52 -3.11
CA ARG A 28 -17.35 -60.94 -1.83
C ARG A 28 -16.27 -61.23 -0.78
N PRO A 29 -15.65 -60.23 -0.12
CA PRO A 29 -14.87 -60.51 1.07
C PRO A 29 -15.83 -61.05 2.15
N SER A 30 -15.44 -62.18 2.74
CA SER A 30 -16.13 -62.84 3.84
C SER A 30 -16.26 -61.91 5.05
N THR A 31 -17.42 -61.95 5.70
CA THR A 31 -17.84 -61.11 6.83
C THR A 31 -17.03 -61.31 8.13
N GLU A 32 -15.89 -61.98 8.09
CA GLU A 32 -15.08 -62.35 9.27
C GLU A 32 -13.78 -61.53 9.44
N GLU A 33 -13.43 -60.65 8.49
CA GLU A 33 -12.28 -59.74 8.64
C GLU A 33 -12.63 -58.37 9.29
N LEU A 34 -13.86 -58.23 9.80
CA LEU A 34 -14.39 -56.97 10.35
C LEU A 34 -14.38 -56.91 11.89
N ALA A 35 -13.43 -57.60 12.51
CA ALA A 35 -13.19 -57.52 13.96
C ALA A 35 -11.72 -57.21 14.28
N LEU A 36 -11.13 -56.25 13.57
CA LEU A 36 -10.04 -55.48 14.18
C LEU A 36 -10.70 -54.47 15.11
N PRO A 37 -10.38 -54.44 16.43
CA PRO A 37 -10.76 -53.30 17.25
C PRO A 37 -10.10 -52.09 16.59
N TRP A 38 -10.94 -51.17 16.10
CA TRP A 38 -10.49 -49.89 15.59
C TRP A 38 -9.86 -49.17 16.78
N LEU A 39 -8.58 -49.44 17.05
CA LEU A 39 -7.75 -48.54 17.83
C LEU A 39 -7.79 -47.24 17.04
N GLY A 40 -8.62 -46.32 17.50
CA GLY A 40 -8.66 -44.96 16.97
C GLY A 40 -7.24 -44.41 16.92
N PRO A 41 -6.98 -43.41 16.05
CA PRO A 41 -5.66 -42.79 16.01
C PRO A 41 -5.24 -42.43 17.45
N PRO A 42 -4.00 -42.75 17.87
CA PRO A 42 -3.56 -42.43 19.22
C PRO A 42 -3.83 -40.94 19.44
N SER A 43 -4.54 -40.63 20.53
CA SER A 43 -4.77 -39.24 20.92
C SER A 43 -3.42 -38.52 20.89
N PRO A 44 -3.28 -37.36 20.24
CA PRO A 44 -2.00 -36.66 20.24
C PRO A 44 -1.63 -36.43 21.69
N GLU A 45 -0.55 -37.05 22.15
CA GLU A 45 0.04 -36.74 23.45
C GLU A 45 0.41 -35.25 23.37
N ILE A 46 -0.41 -34.43 24.01
CA ILE A 46 -0.21 -32.99 24.05
C ILE A 46 1.05 -32.80 24.89
N ASN A 47 2.17 -32.54 24.21
CA ASN A 47 3.42 -32.23 24.88
C ASN A 47 3.28 -30.84 25.52
N GLU A 48 2.85 -30.82 26.78
CA GLU A 48 2.56 -29.62 27.57
C GLU A 48 3.77 -28.68 27.66
N VAL A 49 4.99 -29.25 27.66
CA VAL A 49 6.23 -28.47 27.69
C VAL A 49 6.40 -27.67 26.39
N HIS A 50 6.11 -28.30 25.26
CA HIS A 50 6.21 -27.66 23.94
C HIS A 50 5.15 -26.57 23.76
N THR A 51 3.92 -26.80 24.24
CA THR A 51 2.86 -25.77 24.18
C THR A 51 3.21 -24.56 25.05
N MET A 52 3.72 -24.77 26.27
CA MET A 52 4.17 -23.69 27.14
C MET A 52 5.30 -22.85 26.52
N GLN A 53 6.27 -23.47 25.84
CA GLN A 53 7.32 -22.75 25.13
C GLN A 53 6.78 -21.87 24.00
N ILE A 54 5.80 -22.36 23.23
CA ILE A 54 5.15 -21.58 22.18
C ILE A 54 4.41 -20.37 22.80
N PHE A 55 3.73 -20.54 23.93
CA PHE A 55 3.05 -19.45 24.61
C PHE A 55 4.02 -18.38 25.11
N GLU A 56 5.14 -18.77 25.73
CA GLU A 56 6.17 -17.83 26.16
C GLU A 56 6.75 -17.03 25.00
N GLN A 57 7.03 -17.69 23.87
CA GLN A 57 7.52 -17.02 22.66
C GLN A 57 6.49 -16.03 22.11
N ALA A 58 5.20 -16.40 22.09
CA ALA A 58 4.12 -15.52 21.66
C ALA A 58 4.00 -14.27 22.56
N ILE A 59 4.04 -14.46 23.88
CA ILE A 59 3.99 -13.37 24.87
C ILE A 59 5.17 -12.43 24.70
N ASN A 60 6.38 -12.97 24.54
CA ASN A 60 7.59 -12.17 24.36
C ASN A 60 7.56 -11.38 23.05
N ARG A 61 7.08 -12.00 21.96
CA ARG A 61 6.90 -11.32 20.68
C ARG A 61 5.87 -10.19 20.79
N GLU A 62 4.77 -10.41 21.48
CA GLU A 62 3.73 -9.40 21.69
C GLU A 62 4.27 -8.21 22.49
N LYS A 63 5.03 -8.45 23.58
CA LYS A 63 5.66 -7.39 24.37
C LYS A 63 6.57 -6.50 23.53
N LEU A 64 7.39 -7.09 22.65
CA LEU A 64 8.27 -6.35 21.75
C LEU A 64 7.48 -5.50 20.75
N LEU A 65 6.39 -6.05 20.19
CA LEU A 65 5.54 -5.32 19.26
C LEU A 65 4.83 -4.13 19.94
N ARG A 66 4.32 -4.33 21.16
CA ARG A 66 3.70 -3.25 21.96
C ARG A 66 4.69 -2.12 22.26
N ALA A 67 5.90 -2.45 22.70
CA ALA A 67 6.94 -1.44 22.94
C ALA A 67 7.30 -0.64 21.67
N ARG A 68 7.31 -1.31 20.50
CA ARG A 68 7.58 -0.65 19.21
C ARG A 68 6.41 0.24 18.78
N SER A 69 5.16 -0.20 18.97
CA SER A 69 3.99 0.61 18.63
C SER A 69 3.87 1.84 19.50
N GLU A 70 4.16 1.72 20.80
CA GLU A 70 4.14 2.86 21.73
C GLU A 70 5.16 3.93 21.33
N ARG A 71 6.39 3.53 20.96
CA ARG A 71 7.41 4.46 20.46
C ARG A 71 6.94 5.18 19.19
N ALA A 72 6.45 4.42 18.21
CA ALA A 72 5.95 4.99 16.96
C ALA A 72 4.75 5.93 17.20
N GLN A 73 3.90 5.62 18.17
CA GLN A 73 2.77 6.47 18.52
C GLN A 73 3.22 7.77 19.20
N ARG A 74 4.17 7.72 20.14
CA ARG A 74 4.76 8.93 20.74
C ARG A 74 5.43 9.83 19.70
N GLU A 75 6.12 9.25 18.73
CA GLU A 75 6.71 10.02 17.61
C GLU A 75 5.63 10.70 16.74
N ARG A 76 4.52 10.01 16.46
CA ARG A 76 3.37 10.61 15.75
C ARG A 76 2.73 11.74 16.55
N GLU A 77 2.56 11.55 17.85
CA GLU A 77 2.00 12.59 18.73
C GLU A 77 2.94 13.80 18.83
N ALA A 78 4.25 13.59 18.95
CA ALA A 78 5.24 14.66 18.94
C ALA A 78 5.24 15.45 17.63
N THR A 79 5.26 14.76 16.48
CA THR A 79 5.21 15.41 15.16
C THR A 79 3.89 16.16 14.93
N GLN A 80 2.77 15.64 15.43
CA GLN A 80 1.48 16.35 15.38
C GLN A 80 1.46 17.57 16.31
N ALA A 81 2.04 17.48 17.51
CA ALA A 81 2.16 18.60 18.43
C ALA A 81 3.02 19.72 17.83
N GLU A 82 4.15 19.39 17.21
CA GLU A 82 4.98 20.35 16.49
C GLU A 82 4.25 20.98 15.29
N ALA A 83 3.49 20.19 14.53
CA ALA A 83 2.70 20.69 13.41
C ALA A 83 1.62 21.68 13.89
N ARG A 84 0.95 21.37 15.01
CA ARG A 84 -0.04 22.27 15.63
C ARG A 84 0.61 23.55 16.14
N ALA A 85 1.76 23.46 16.81
CA ALA A 85 2.51 24.61 17.29
C ALA A 85 2.95 25.53 16.13
N ARG A 86 3.44 24.95 15.02
CA ARG A 86 3.78 25.71 13.80
C ARG A 86 2.53 26.36 13.19
N ALA A 87 1.42 25.65 13.09
CA ALA A 87 0.18 26.20 12.54
C ALA A 87 -0.34 27.40 13.37
N LEU A 88 -0.27 27.33 14.70
CA LEU A 88 -0.65 28.46 15.58
C LEU A 88 0.31 29.66 15.43
N SER A 89 1.61 29.42 15.27
CA SER A 89 2.55 30.52 15.03
C SER A 89 2.32 31.20 13.68
N GLN A 90 1.96 30.44 12.64
CA GLN A 90 1.64 30.97 11.32
C GLN A 90 0.31 31.74 11.30
N SER A 91 -0.72 31.25 12.01
CA SER A 91 -1.99 31.98 12.11
C SER A 91 -1.84 33.31 12.84
N GLN A 92 -1.01 33.37 13.89
CA GLN A 92 -0.68 34.63 14.58
C GLN A 92 0.08 35.62 13.68
N LEU A 93 0.98 35.13 12.81
CA LEU A 93 1.67 35.98 11.84
C LEU A 93 0.70 36.56 10.80
N LEU A 94 -0.26 35.77 10.30
CA LEU A 94 -1.27 36.23 9.33
C LEU A 94 -2.22 37.29 9.92
N VAL A 95 -2.61 37.14 11.19
CA VAL A 95 -3.45 38.12 11.90
C VAL A 95 -2.69 39.43 12.12
N ARG A 96 -1.39 39.35 12.45
CA ARG A 96 -0.56 40.53 12.74
C ARG A 96 -0.07 41.26 11.48
N SER A 97 0.05 40.58 10.34
CA SER A 97 0.54 41.18 9.10
C SER A 97 -0.56 41.81 8.24
N GLY A 98 -1.85 41.69 8.60
CA GLY A 98 -2.96 42.23 7.81
C GLY A 98 -3.03 41.69 6.37
N ALA A 99 -2.28 40.64 6.05
CA ALA A 99 -2.16 40.11 4.70
C ALA A 99 -3.32 39.15 4.43
N THR A 100 -4.44 39.69 3.98
CA THR A 100 -5.57 38.92 3.44
C THR A 100 -5.24 38.39 2.05
N THR A 101 -4.27 37.48 1.92
CA THR A 101 -4.09 36.67 0.70
C THR A 101 -4.93 35.39 0.73
N ALA A 102 -6.02 35.36 1.50
CA ALA A 102 -6.92 34.21 1.60
C ALA A 102 -7.81 33.99 0.37
N GLY A 103 -7.69 34.81 -0.69
CA GLY A 103 -8.52 34.72 -1.90
C GLY A 103 -7.78 34.87 -3.23
N ALA A 104 -6.47 35.10 -3.23
CA ALA A 104 -5.72 35.16 -4.47
C ALA A 104 -5.38 33.73 -4.93
N SER A 105 -6.06 33.26 -5.97
CA SER A 105 -5.64 32.03 -6.66
C SER A 105 -4.18 32.21 -7.10
N PRO A 106 -3.26 31.32 -6.71
CA PRO A 106 -1.88 31.42 -7.14
C PRO A 106 -1.84 31.39 -8.66
N PRO A 107 -0.94 32.17 -9.29
CA PRO A 107 -0.76 32.07 -10.72
C PRO A 107 -0.41 30.62 -11.05
N ALA A 108 -1.15 30.02 -11.99
CA ALA A 108 -0.95 28.63 -12.41
C ALA A 108 0.52 28.32 -12.79
N ARG A 109 1.28 29.36 -13.16
CA ARG A 109 2.72 29.30 -13.43
C ARG A 109 3.41 30.53 -12.81
N PRO A 110 3.93 30.42 -11.57
CA PRO A 110 4.50 31.56 -10.84
C PRO A 110 5.80 32.09 -11.44
N ASN A 111 6.46 31.30 -12.29
CA ASN A 111 7.73 31.66 -12.91
C ASN A 111 7.60 31.96 -14.40
N ASP A 112 6.40 32.21 -14.92
CA ASP A 112 6.19 32.40 -16.36
C ASP A 112 6.84 33.65 -16.96
N ARG A 113 7.21 34.60 -16.10
CA ARG A 113 8.00 35.78 -16.46
C ARG A 113 9.41 35.45 -16.97
N PHE A 114 9.97 34.28 -16.68
CA PHE A 114 11.32 33.91 -17.10
C PHE A 114 11.29 33.12 -18.40
N PRO A 115 12.11 33.46 -19.42
CA PRO A 115 12.23 32.65 -20.62
C PRO A 115 12.62 31.20 -20.29
N PRO A 116 12.17 30.19 -21.07
CA PRO A 116 12.45 28.79 -20.79
C PRO A 116 13.96 28.47 -20.79
N HIS A 117 14.75 29.16 -21.61
CA HIS A 117 16.22 28.99 -21.65
C HIS A 117 16.93 29.50 -20.38
N ASN A 118 16.29 30.37 -19.60
CA ASN A 118 16.84 30.88 -18.34
C ASN A 118 16.47 29.98 -17.15
N ARG A 119 15.56 29.02 -17.31
CA ARG A 119 15.14 28.13 -16.22
C ARG A 119 16.01 26.87 -16.25
N GLN A 120 16.98 26.77 -15.35
CA GLN A 120 17.66 25.50 -15.09
C GLN A 120 16.94 24.79 -13.95
N LEU A 121 16.46 23.57 -14.22
CA LEU A 121 15.69 22.79 -13.24
C LEU A 121 14.43 23.53 -12.75
N LYS A 122 13.81 23.02 -11.68
CA LYS A 122 12.57 23.60 -11.11
C LYS A 122 12.83 24.78 -10.16
N HIS A 123 14.07 24.96 -9.70
CA HIS A 123 14.41 25.80 -8.55
C HIS A 123 15.51 26.83 -8.82
N GLN A 124 16.01 26.95 -10.06
CA GLN A 124 17.10 27.84 -10.40
C GLN A 124 16.79 28.63 -11.68
N VAL A 125 17.15 29.92 -11.67
CA VAL A 125 16.98 30.81 -12.82
C VAL A 125 18.30 31.53 -13.09
N PHE A 126 18.78 31.47 -14.33
CA PHE A 126 19.92 32.25 -14.82
C PHE A 126 19.46 33.65 -15.23
N GLN A 127 20.22 34.64 -14.77
CA GLN A 127 20.10 36.02 -15.20
C GLN A 127 20.99 36.24 -16.42
N GLY A 128 20.66 37.23 -17.26
CA GLY A 128 21.43 37.57 -18.46
C GLY A 128 22.92 37.87 -18.18
N ASP A 129 23.25 38.21 -16.93
CA ASP A 129 24.61 38.49 -16.46
C ASP A 129 25.42 37.22 -16.12
N GLY A 130 24.90 36.03 -16.44
CA GLY A 130 25.54 34.74 -16.17
C GLY A 130 25.44 34.26 -14.71
N ARG A 131 24.79 35.03 -13.83
CA ARG A 131 24.55 34.66 -12.43
C ARG A 131 23.28 33.82 -12.29
N ALA A 132 23.34 32.77 -11.49
CA ALA A 132 22.17 31.97 -11.14
C ALA A 132 21.55 32.45 -9.82
N ARG A 133 20.22 32.52 -9.77
CA ARG A 133 19.43 32.80 -8.57
C ARG A 133 18.61 31.57 -8.21
N MET A 134 18.69 31.15 -6.95
CA MET A 134 17.81 30.11 -6.41
C MET A 134 16.41 30.68 -6.16
N LEU A 135 15.40 29.89 -6.52
CA LEU A 135 14.01 30.16 -6.22
C LEU A 135 13.70 29.64 -4.81
N SER A 136 13.00 30.45 -4.03
CA SER A 136 12.54 30.08 -2.69
C SER A 136 11.38 29.10 -2.79
N ARG A 137 11.41 28.04 -1.99
CA ARG A 137 10.32 27.08 -1.89
C ARG A 137 9.28 27.59 -0.90
N VAL A 138 8.08 27.88 -1.37
CA VAL A 138 6.97 28.45 -0.59
C VAL A 138 5.77 27.49 -0.63
N PHE A 139 5.01 27.39 0.46
CA PHE A 139 3.79 26.59 0.51
C PHE A 139 2.57 27.50 0.35
N VAL A 140 1.82 27.32 -0.73
CA VAL A 140 0.67 28.15 -1.08
C VAL A 140 -0.50 27.24 -1.47
N ASN A 141 -1.67 27.45 -0.86
CA ASN A 141 -2.91 26.71 -1.14
C ASN A 141 -2.78 25.18 -1.15
N GLY A 142 -1.99 24.61 -0.23
CA GLY A 142 -1.81 23.15 -0.11
C GLY A 142 -0.71 22.56 -0.99
N GLU A 143 -0.05 23.37 -1.82
CA GLU A 143 1.00 22.94 -2.73
C GLU A 143 2.35 23.61 -2.46
N TRP A 144 3.44 22.88 -2.72
CA TRP A 144 4.79 23.43 -2.68
C TRP A 144 5.16 24.03 -4.04
N ILE A 145 5.48 25.33 -4.04
CA ILE A 145 5.77 26.10 -5.24
C ILE A 145 7.15 26.75 -5.11
N TYR A 146 7.93 26.80 -6.19
CA TYR A 146 9.16 27.60 -6.26
C TYR A 146 8.83 28.99 -6.81
N ALA A 147 9.16 30.05 -6.07
CA ALA A 147 8.94 31.44 -6.45
C ALA A 147 10.22 32.27 -6.29
N ALA A 148 10.45 33.25 -7.18
CA ALA A 148 11.61 34.14 -7.13
C ALA A 148 11.30 35.42 -6.37
#